data_AF-A0A7W1CZB8-F1
#
_entry.id   AF-A0A7W1CZB8-F1
#
_cell.length_a   1.000
_cell.length_b   1.000
_cell.length_c   1.000
_cell.angle_alpha   90.00
_cell.angle_beta   90.00
_cell.angle_gamma   90.00
#
_symmetry.space_group_name_H-M   'P 1'
#
loop_
_entity.id
_entity.type
_entity.pdbx_description
1 polymer ?
#
loop_
_entity_poly.entity_id
_entity_poly.type
_entity_poly.pdbx_seq_one_letter_code
_entity_poly.pdbx_strand_id
1 'polypeptide(L)'
;MVAFLILLLFAVIFVVAGGVLLYFRNRTKQKSALMSQTETSSASGVSGLAPGTLVEVKGRLRCEEPLISEMAEKTCAYYSSTVTREYMERDHGDDDNVGSNRRSEVVAQNEQFAPFGVEDGSGSVAVNAEGAEVDARQ
;
A
#
# COMPACT_ATOMS: atom_id res chain seq x y z
N MET A 1 -17.82 -32.71 30.20
CA MET A 1 -16.40 -32.52 29.82
C MET A 1 -16.25 -32.02 28.39
N VAL A 2 -16.79 -32.71 27.38
CA VAL A 2 -16.65 -32.33 25.95
C VAL A 2 -17.22 -30.94 25.65
N ALA A 3 -18.42 -30.60 26.14
CA ALA A 3 -19.01 -29.27 25.94
C ALA A 3 -18.17 -28.14 26.54
N PHE A 4 -17.49 -28.39 27.66
CA PHE A 4 -16.64 -27.41 28.34
C PHE A 4 -15.34 -27.14 27.55
N LEU A 5 -14.77 -28.20 26.95
CA LEU A 5 -13.62 -28.10 26.04
C LEU A 5 -13.97 -27.33 24.75
N ILE A 6 -15.16 -27.56 24.20
CA ILE A 6 -15.64 -26.83 23.00
C ILE A 6 -15.80 -25.34 23.32
N LEU A 7 -16.42 -25.00 24.45
CA LEU A 7 -16.57 -23.60 24.87
C LEU A 7 -15.23 -22.89 25.11
N LEU A 8 -14.25 -23.58 25.73
CA LEU A 8 -12.90 -23.04 25.89
C LEU A 8 -12.19 -22.80 24.55
N LEU A 9 -12.35 -23.70 23.59
CA LEU A 9 -11.75 -23.56 22.27
C LEU A 9 -12.32 -22.34 21.52
N PHE A 10 -13.64 -22.14 21.55
CA PHE A 10 -14.27 -20.94 20.99
C PHE A 10 -13.81 -19.67 21.71
N ALA A 11 -13.73 -19.67 23.04
CA ALA A 11 -13.25 -18.52 23.81
C ALA A 11 -11.83 -18.10 23.40
N VAL A 12 -10.92 -19.07 23.22
CA VAL A 12 -9.56 -18.80 22.75
C VAL A 12 -9.57 -18.23 21.32
N ILE A 13 -10.37 -18.79 20.41
CA ILE A 13 -10.50 -18.28 19.04
C ILE A 13 -10.97 -16.82 19.05
N PHE A 14 -12.00 -16.50 19.85
CA PHE A 14 -12.51 -15.12 19.93
C PHE A 14 -11.49 -14.14 20.52
N VAL A 15 -10.70 -14.57 21.52
CA VAL A 15 -9.63 -13.73 22.08
C VAL A 15 -8.54 -13.48 21.04
N VAL A 16 -8.11 -14.50 20.30
CA VAL A 16 -7.09 -14.36 19.25
C VAL A 16 -7.61 -13.47 18.12
N ALA A 17 -8.82 -13.72 17.62
CA ALA A 17 -9.43 -12.90 16.57
C ALA A 17 -9.61 -11.43 17.03
N GLY A 18 -10.06 -11.23 18.28
CA GLY A 18 -10.18 -9.89 18.88
C GLY A 18 -8.83 -9.19 19.00
N GLY A 19 -7.79 -9.91 19.42
CA GLY A 19 -6.42 -9.39 19.49
C GLY A 19 -5.87 -8.97 18.12
N VAL A 20 -6.07 -9.80 17.10
CA VAL A 20 -5.68 -9.49 15.71
C VAL A 20 -6.43 -8.25 15.19
N LEU A 21 -7.75 -8.19 15.37
CA LEU A 21 -8.55 -7.04 14.97
C LEU A 21 -8.11 -5.74 15.70
N LEU A 22 -7.81 -5.81 16.99
CA LEU A 22 -7.30 -4.66 17.75
C LEU A 22 -5.92 -4.22 17.28
N TYR A 23 -5.02 -5.16 16.95
CA TYR A 23 -3.70 -4.87 16.41
C TYR A 23 -3.79 -4.10 15.08
N PHE A 24 -4.58 -4.62 14.14
CA PHE A 24 -4.80 -3.94 12.85
C PHE A 24 -5.48 -2.58 13.06
N ARG A 25 -6.49 -2.50 13.92
CA ARG A 25 -7.17 -1.22 14.23
C ARG A 25 -6.21 -0.17 14.76
N ASN A 26 -5.28 -0.52 15.64
CA ASN A 26 -4.31 0.43 16.18
C ASN A 26 -3.32 0.91 15.12
N ARG A 27 -2.83 0.02 14.26
CA ARG A 27 -1.98 0.38 13.11
C ARG A 27 -2.69 1.36 12.17
N THR A 28 -3.96 1.10 11.84
CA THR A 28 -4.74 1.97 10.96
C THR A 28 -5.05 3.33 11.60
N LYS A 29 -5.39 3.35 12.89
CA LYS A 29 -5.71 4.59 13.61
C LYS A 29 -4.52 5.54 13.73
N GLN A 30 -3.31 5.02 13.94
CA GLN A 30 -2.11 5.86 14.06
C GLN A 30 -1.83 6.62 12.75
N LYS A 31 -1.97 5.95 11.60
CA LYS A 31 -1.83 6.60 10.28
C LYS A 31 -2.91 7.66 10.05
N SER A 32 -4.16 7.32 10.33
CA SER A 32 -5.30 8.23 10.12
C SER A 32 -5.29 9.44 11.07
N ALA A 33 -4.81 9.27 12.31
CA ALA A 33 -4.67 10.37 13.26
C ALA A 33 -3.59 11.37 12.84
N LEU A 34 -2.49 10.91 12.22
CA LEU A 34 -1.47 11.79 11.63
C LEU A 34 -2.03 12.56 10.44
N MET A 35 -2.74 11.88 9.53
CA MET A 35 -3.37 12.53 8.38
C MET A 35 -4.45 13.55 8.80
N SER A 36 -5.26 13.24 9.81
CA SER A 36 -6.33 14.12 10.29
C SER A 36 -5.84 15.35 11.03
N GLN A 37 -4.63 15.33 11.60
CA GLN A 37 -4.07 16.44 12.37
C GLN A 37 -3.12 17.31 11.55
N THR A 38 -2.82 16.92 10.31
CA THR A 38 -1.91 17.67 9.46
C THR A 38 -2.70 18.75 8.73
N GLU A 39 -2.40 20.02 8.99
CA GLU A 39 -3.05 21.13 8.30
C GLU A 39 -2.61 21.20 6.83
N THR A 40 -3.55 21.51 5.93
CA THR A 40 -3.23 21.77 4.53
C THR A 40 -2.44 23.07 4.44
N SER A 41 -1.17 22.97 4.10
CA SER A 41 -0.28 24.10 3.82
C SER A 41 -0.33 24.44 2.32
N SER A 42 -0.19 25.73 2.00
CA SER A 42 -0.04 26.15 0.61
C SER A 42 1.34 25.75 0.07
N ALA A 43 1.45 25.50 -1.24
CA ALA A 43 2.68 24.98 -1.85
C ALA A 43 3.89 25.89 -1.60
N SER A 44 3.75 27.22 -1.74
CA SER A 44 4.84 28.16 -1.43
C SER A 44 5.12 28.32 0.07
N GLY A 45 4.16 28.00 0.93
CA GLY A 45 4.32 28.06 2.38
C GLY A 45 5.29 27.00 2.94
N VAL A 46 5.47 25.89 2.22
CA VAL A 46 6.30 24.76 2.67
C VAL A 46 7.77 25.17 2.88
N SER A 47 8.31 26.06 2.05
CA SER A 47 9.70 26.51 2.18
C SER A 47 9.98 27.30 3.47
N GLY A 48 8.93 27.83 4.12
CA GLY A 48 9.05 28.56 5.39
C GLY A 48 9.01 27.68 6.63
N LEU A 49 8.78 26.37 6.48
CA LEU A 49 8.61 25.45 7.61
C LEU A 49 9.93 24.78 8.00
N ALA A 50 10.04 24.43 9.29
CA ALA A 50 11.20 23.69 9.77
C ALA A 50 11.23 22.28 9.15
N PRO A 51 12.41 21.78 8.76
CA PRO A 51 12.56 20.40 8.29
C PRO A 51 11.97 19.39 9.28
N GLY A 52 11.26 18.38 8.77
CA GLY A 52 10.57 17.37 9.58
C GLY A 52 9.16 17.78 10.05
N THR A 53 8.72 19.01 9.74
CA THR A 53 7.32 19.41 9.95
C THR A 53 6.42 18.64 8.98
N LEU A 54 5.40 17.96 9.52
CA LEU A 54 4.40 17.28 8.71
C LEU A 54 3.45 18.31 8.11
N VAL A 55 3.24 18.21 6.80
CA VAL A 55 2.31 19.07 6.05
C VAL A 55 1.54 18.28 5.01
N GLU A 56 0.33 18.72 4.75
CA GLU A 56 -0.46 18.27 3.62
C GLU A 56 -0.43 19.38 2.56
N VAL A 57 -0.16 19.04 1.31
CA VAL A 57 -0.23 19.99 0.19
C VAL A 57 -1.22 19.46 -0.83
N LYS A 58 -2.16 20.32 -1.25
CA LYS A 58 -3.18 20.01 -2.24
C LYS A 58 -2.99 20.89 -3.46
N GLY A 59 -2.95 20.27 -4.63
CA GLY A 59 -2.76 21.01 -5.87
C GLY A 59 -2.79 20.11 -7.10
N ARG A 60 -2.40 20.67 -8.23
CA ARG A 60 -2.23 19.97 -9.49
C ARG A 60 -0.82 19.38 -9.54
N LEU A 61 -0.73 18.09 -9.85
CA LEU A 61 0.55 17.44 -10.11
C LEU A 61 1.17 18.00 -11.40
N ARG A 62 2.44 18.38 -11.33
CA ARG A 62 3.27 18.82 -12.45
C ARG A 62 4.49 17.92 -12.55
N CYS A 63 4.70 17.35 -13.73
CA CYS A 63 5.80 16.43 -13.99
C CYS A 63 6.38 16.81 -15.36
N GLU A 64 7.65 17.21 -15.38
CA GLU A 64 8.34 17.64 -16.61
C GLU A 64 8.86 16.43 -17.40
N GLU A 65 9.25 15.38 -16.69
CA GLU A 65 9.81 14.15 -17.26
C GLU A 65 8.93 12.95 -16.86
N PRO A 66 7.73 12.82 -17.45
CA PRO A 66 6.83 11.73 -17.08
C PRO A 66 7.35 10.36 -17.54
N LEU A 67 7.02 9.32 -16.78
CA LEU A 67 7.32 7.93 -17.13
C LEU A 67 6.31 7.38 -18.13
N ILE A 68 6.70 6.31 -18.81
CA ILE A 68 5.78 5.44 -19.54
C ILE A 68 5.69 4.13 -18.75
N SER A 69 4.49 3.77 -18.29
CA SER A 69 4.25 2.50 -17.59
C SER A 69 4.57 1.32 -18.50
N GLU A 70 5.39 0.38 -18.03
CA GLU A 70 5.84 -0.78 -18.82
C GLU A 70 4.70 -1.67 -19.30
N MET A 71 3.68 -1.90 -18.46
CA MET A 71 2.59 -2.83 -18.76
C MET A 71 1.37 -2.13 -19.37
N ALA A 72 1.10 -0.88 -18.96
CA ALA A 72 -0.07 -0.14 -19.42
C ALA A 72 0.22 0.78 -20.62
N GLU A 73 1.50 1.01 -20.94
CA GLU A 73 1.96 1.93 -21.99
C GLU A 73 1.38 3.35 -21.84
N LYS A 74 1.10 3.76 -20.60
CA LYS A 74 0.50 5.07 -20.28
C LYS A 74 1.54 6.01 -19.70
N THR A 75 1.45 7.27 -20.08
CA THR A 75 2.22 8.36 -19.48
C THR A 75 1.74 8.63 -18.06
N CYS A 76 2.64 8.57 -17.09
CA CYS A 76 2.32 8.68 -15.66
C CYS A 76 3.48 9.26 -14.84
N ALA A 77 3.18 9.87 -13.70
CA ALA A 77 4.21 10.31 -12.74
C ALA A 77 4.70 9.18 -11.83
N TYR A 78 3.92 8.10 -11.72
CA TYR A 78 4.18 6.93 -10.90
C TYR A 78 3.55 5.70 -11.54
N TYR A 79 4.24 4.56 -11.48
CA TYR A 79 3.61 3.26 -11.70
C TYR A 79 4.22 2.20 -10.78
N SER A 80 3.39 1.20 -10.45
CA SER A 80 3.83 -0.05 -9.82
C SER A 80 3.29 -1.21 -10.64
N SER A 81 4.17 -2.15 -10.96
CA SER A 81 3.90 -3.34 -11.77
C SER A 81 4.30 -4.57 -10.99
N THR A 82 3.40 -5.55 -10.89
CA THR A 82 3.67 -6.85 -10.29
C THR A 82 3.21 -7.94 -11.24
N VAL A 83 4.15 -8.77 -11.69
CA VAL A 83 3.88 -9.90 -12.56
C VAL A 83 3.81 -11.15 -11.71
N THR A 84 2.60 -11.71 -11.60
CA THR A 84 2.35 -12.95 -10.86
C THR A 84 2.09 -14.09 -11.84
N ARG A 85 2.83 -15.18 -11.70
CA ARG A 85 2.60 -16.43 -12.41
C ARG A 85 1.76 -17.34 -11.55
N GLU A 86 0.67 -17.85 -12.11
CA GLU A 86 -0.14 -18.90 -11.51
C GLU A 86 0.09 -20.22 -12.24
N TYR A 87 0.24 -21.32 -11.50
CA TYR A 87 0.44 -22.65 -12.08
C TYR A 87 -0.17 -23.74 -11.20
N MET A 88 -0.46 -24.88 -11.82
CA MET A 88 -0.96 -26.07 -11.14
C MET A 88 0.19 -27.05 -10.92
N GLU A 89 0.41 -27.44 -9.67
CA GLU A 89 1.36 -28.49 -9.30
C GLU A 89 0.60 -29.81 -9.18
N ARG A 90 1.10 -30.88 -9.82
CA ARG A 90 0.52 -32.23 -9.68
C ARG A 90 1.21 -32.95 -8.54
N ASP A 91 0.47 -33.20 -7.47
CA ASP A 91 0.94 -34.05 -6.38
C ASP A 91 0.86 -35.51 -6.84
N HIS A 92 2.02 -36.16 -6.96
CA HIS A 92 2.08 -37.61 -7.10
C HIS A 92 2.17 -38.19 -5.69
N GLY A 93 1.01 -38.48 -5.09
CA GLY A 93 0.96 -39.36 -3.93
C GLY A 93 1.14 -40.82 -4.35
N ASP A 94 1.70 -41.65 -3.48
CA ASP A 94 1.87 -43.11 -3.67
C ASP A 94 0.56 -43.91 -3.84
N ASP A 95 -0.58 -43.23 -3.91
CA ASP A 95 -1.92 -43.80 -4.10
C ASP A 95 -2.57 -43.03 -5.26
N ASP A 96 -3.29 -43.70 -6.16
CA ASP A 96 -3.74 -43.29 -7.53
C ASP A 96 -4.61 -41.99 -7.64
N ASN A 97 -4.55 -41.08 -6.67
CA ASN A 97 -5.29 -39.83 -6.62
C ASN A 97 -4.39 -38.65 -7.03
N VAL A 98 -4.44 -38.27 -8.31
CA VAL A 98 -3.74 -37.09 -8.82
C VAL A 98 -4.46 -35.82 -8.36
N GLY A 99 -4.02 -35.25 -7.24
CA GLY A 99 -4.42 -33.92 -6.79
C GLY A 99 -3.70 -32.83 -7.57
N SER A 100 -4.40 -31.74 -7.89
CA SER A 100 -3.78 -30.55 -8.50
C SER A 100 -3.88 -29.36 -7.54
N ASN A 101 -2.74 -28.79 -7.13
CA ASN A 101 -2.67 -27.64 -6.23
C ASN A 101 -2.38 -26.35 -7.01
N ARG A 102 -3.18 -25.30 -6.80
CA ARG A 102 -2.94 -23.99 -7.42
C ARG A 102 -1.88 -23.24 -6.63
N ARG A 103 -0.81 -22.86 -7.31
CA ARG A 103 0.30 -22.07 -6.77
C ARG A 103 0.38 -20.75 -7.51
N SER A 104 0.82 -19.71 -6.81
CA SER A 104 1.14 -18.41 -7.40
C SER A 104 2.50 -17.95 -6.91
N GLU A 105 3.21 -17.23 -7.76
CA GLU A 105 4.55 -16.71 -7.51
C GLU A 105 4.72 -15.37 -8.20
N VAL A 106 5.28 -14.39 -7.50
CA VAL A 106 5.68 -13.11 -8.10
C VAL A 106 6.99 -13.31 -8.85
N VAL A 107 6.94 -13.13 -10.17
CA VAL A 107 8.08 -13.32 -11.07
C VAL A 107 8.86 -12.02 -11.25
N ALA A 108 8.17 -10.88 -11.19
CA ALA A 108 8.79 -9.57 -11.28
C ALA A 108 7.96 -8.53 -10.53
N GLN A 109 8.64 -7.57 -9.93
CA GLN A 109 8.05 -6.39 -9.32
C GLN A 109 8.89 -5.17 -9.69
N ASN A 110 8.24 -4.10 -10.13
CA ASN A 110 8.88 -2.86 -10.50
C ASN A 110 8.03 -1.67 -10.04
N GLU A 111 8.68 -0.68 -9.45
CA GLU A 111 8.04 0.54 -8.96
C GLU A 111 8.94 1.72 -9.32
N GLN A 112 8.37 2.73 -9.96
CA GLN A 112 9.11 3.91 -10.40
C GLN A 112 8.33 5.20 -10.21
N PHE A 113 9.12 6.26 -9.98
CA PHE A 113 8.66 7.63 -9.77
C PHE A 113 9.39 8.55 -10.74
N ALA A 114 8.65 9.41 -11.42
CA ALA A 114 9.24 10.59 -12.04
C ALA A 114 9.42 11.70 -11.01
N PRO A 115 10.39 12.60 -11.16
CA PRO A 115 10.40 13.87 -10.44
C PRO A 115 9.10 14.65 -10.73
N PHE A 116 8.38 15.02 -9.68
CA PHE A 116 7.16 15.82 -9.81
C PHE A 116 7.05 16.87 -8.71
N GLY A 117 6.25 17.89 -8.98
CA GLY A 117 5.84 18.90 -8.00
C GLY A 117 4.33 19.00 -7.90
N VAL A 118 3.87 19.63 -6.83
CA VAL A 118 2.47 20.00 -6.63
C VAL A 118 2.36 21.51 -6.75
N GLU A 119 1.50 21.96 -7.66
CA GLU A 119 1.23 23.38 -7.91
C GLU A 119 -0.17 23.75 -7.41
N ASP A 120 -0.27 24.82 -6.62
CA ASP A 120 -1.53 25.41 -6.19
C ASP A 120 -1.57 26.91 -6.53
N GLY A 121 -2.57 27.64 -6.03
CA GLY A 121 -2.69 29.08 -6.29
C GLY A 121 -1.59 29.95 -5.66
N SER A 122 -0.79 29.42 -4.73
CA SER A 122 0.28 30.14 -4.06
C SER A 122 1.67 29.87 -4.64
N GLY A 123 1.84 28.78 -5.39
CA GLY A 123 3.08 28.44 -6.08
C GLY A 123 3.22 26.95 -6.34
N SER A 124 4.46 26.46 -6.31
CA SER A 124 4.79 25.05 -6.54
C SER A 124 5.78 24.53 -5.51
N VAL A 125 5.62 23.26 -5.12
CA VAL A 125 6.56 22.54 -4.26
C VAL A 125 7.03 21.26 -4.94
N ALA A 126 8.34 21.02 -4.95
CA ALA A 126 8.93 19.78 -5.45
C ALA A 126 8.73 18.64 -4.44
N VAL A 127 8.41 17.45 -4.93
CA VAL A 127 8.18 16.26 -4.11
C VAL A 127 9.21 15.19 -4.45
N ASN A 128 9.96 14.73 -3.45
CA ASN A 128 10.69 13.47 -3.55
C ASN A 128 9.80 12.36 -2.99
N ALA A 129 9.32 11.47 -3.85
CA ALA A 129 8.42 10.38 -3.50
C ALA A 129 9.13 9.03 -3.29
N GLU A 130 10.46 9.00 -3.31
CA GLU A 130 11.22 7.76 -3.12
C GLU A 130 10.90 7.12 -1.77
N GLY A 131 10.45 5.86 -1.80
CA GLY A 131 10.05 5.10 -0.61
C GLY A 131 8.73 5.55 0.04
N ALA A 132 7.98 6.46 -0.60
CA ALA A 132 6.69 6.88 -0.10
C ALA A 132 5.61 5.81 -0.34
N GLU A 133 4.64 5.70 0.57
CA GLU A 133 3.42 4.94 0.32
C GLU A 133 2.52 5.74 -0.63
N VAL A 134 2.18 5.15 -1.78
CA VAL A 134 1.40 5.81 -2.84
C VAL A 134 0.03 5.18 -2.96
N ASP A 135 -1.01 6.00 -2.91
CA ASP A 135 -2.35 5.63 -3.34
C ASP A 135 -2.61 6.22 -4.73
N ALA A 136 -2.49 5.38 -5.76
CA ALA A 136 -2.65 5.77 -7.16
C ALA A 136 -3.95 5.19 -7.72
N ARG A 137 -4.56 5.92 -8.66
CA ARG A 137 -5.72 5.40 -9.41
C ARG A 137 -5.28 4.25 -10.31
N GLN A 138 -6.03 3.15 -10.25
CA GLN A 138 -5.89 1.97 -11.12
C GLN A 138 -6.38 2.26 -12.54
#